data_AF-A0AAV8Y2T4-F1
#
_entry.id   AF-A0AAV8Y2T4-F1
#
_cell.length_a   1.000
_cell.length_b   1.000
_cell.length_c   1.000
_cell.angle_alpha   90.00
_cell.angle_beta   90.00
_cell.angle_gamma   90.00
#
_symmetry.space_group_name_H-M   'P 1'
#
loop_
_entity.id
_entity.type
_entity.pdbx_description
1 polymer ?
#
loop_
_entity_poly.entity_id
_entity_poly.type
_entity_poly.pdbx_seq_one_letter_code
_entity_poly.pdbx_strand_id
1 'polypeptide(L)'
;MEFIRAYEEKYSREHPVFYQGTFAQVLNDAKRELRFLLIYLHDADAPDTELFCKDTLSNREVVRYINQNFLFWGCSSKSDEGRRTLNAVKANYYPFLGVLVLKDNRMTIVGRLEGHTDPGLLVQRLTSVVNEFEINLVSARADRFEASINRSLRSQQDEAFMESLRADQEKERRREEQRMAKEAEKRMLEEEARAEEERRQSIAREKIDSISRVPSEPEAAHPDAVHVVFKLPCGSRLERRFLKTHSLERVLKCRPENAEIIETLEEAGLKNREVLFVNDLDA
;
A
#
# COMPACT_ATOMS: atom_id res chain seq x y z
N MET A 1 11.59 -43.84 19.31
CA MET A 1 12.61 -44.67 18.64
C MET A 1 12.90 -45.94 19.42
N GLU A 2 13.19 -45.86 20.73
CA GLU A 2 13.53 -47.04 21.55
C GLU A 2 12.46 -48.14 21.55
N PHE A 3 11.17 -47.79 21.62
CA PHE A 3 10.07 -48.75 21.56
C PHE A 3 10.05 -49.58 20.27
N ILE A 4 10.18 -48.93 19.10
CA ILE A 4 10.10 -49.61 17.79
C ILE A 4 11.24 -50.62 17.67
N ARG A 5 12.46 -50.22 18.05
CA ARG A 5 13.61 -51.11 18.03
C ARG A 5 13.42 -52.31 18.97
N ALA A 6 12.95 -52.08 20.20
CA ALA A 6 12.68 -53.15 21.15
C ALA A 6 11.56 -54.09 20.66
N TYR A 7 10.55 -53.56 19.96
CA TYR A 7 9.50 -54.34 19.32
C TYR A 7 10.06 -55.25 18.22
N GLU A 8 10.86 -54.68 17.31
CA GLU A 8 11.46 -55.41 16.20
C GLU A 8 12.44 -56.51 16.67
N GLU A 9 13.20 -56.24 17.73
CA GLU A 9 14.13 -57.21 18.32
C GLU A 9 13.39 -58.40 18.96
N LYS A 10 12.20 -58.20 19.54
CA LYS A 10 11.46 -59.24 20.26
C LYS A 10 10.46 -60.01 19.39
N TYR A 11 9.79 -59.36 18.45
CA TYR A 11 8.64 -59.94 17.73
C TYR A 11 8.91 -60.17 16.25
N SER A 12 8.96 -59.10 15.46
CA SER A 12 9.17 -59.15 14.01
C SER A 12 9.50 -57.77 13.46
N ARG A 13 10.18 -57.72 12.31
CA ARG A 13 10.33 -56.51 11.48
C ARG A 13 9.18 -56.34 10.48
N GLU A 14 8.36 -57.38 10.29
CA GLU A 14 7.11 -57.26 9.55
C GLU A 14 6.05 -56.72 10.51
N HIS A 15 5.69 -55.43 10.37
CA HIS A 15 4.64 -54.75 11.11
C HIS A 15 4.20 -53.48 10.34
N PRO A 16 3.06 -52.83 10.68
CA PRO A 16 2.68 -51.58 10.06
C PRO A 16 3.67 -50.47 10.42
N VAL A 17 3.83 -49.49 9.53
CA VAL A 17 4.83 -48.43 9.68
C VAL A 17 4.47 -47.55 10.88
N PHE A 18 5.29 -47.63 11.93
CA PHE A 18 5.12 -46.78 13.10
C PHE A 18 5.48 -45.32 12.78
N TYR A 19 4.56 -44.42 13.12
CA TYR A 19 4.79 -42.99 13.15
C TYR A 19 5.90 -42.65 14.16
N GLN A 20 6.90 -41.91 13.71
CA GLN A 20 8.03 -41.51 14.53
C GLN A 20 7.77 -40.14 15.17
N GLY A 21 7.22 -40.16 16.39
CA GLY A 21 6.99 -38.95 17.17
C GLY A 21 6.14 -39.21 18.41
N THR A 22 5.68 -38.13 19.05
CA THR A 22 4.85 -38.18 20.26
C THR A 22 3.38 -38.38 19.92
N PHE A 23 2.58 -38.77 20.92
CA PHE A 23 1.14 -38.87 20.84
C PHE A 23 0.51 -37.53 20.41
N ALA A 24 0.99 -36.42 20.96
CA ALA A 24 0.49 -35.09 20.59
C ALA A 24 0.81 -34.73 19.14
N GLN A 25 2.00 -35.10 18.64
CA GLN A 25 2.40 -34.87 17.25
C GLN A 25 1.51 -35.65 16.28
N VAL A 26 1.38 -36.96 16.48
CA VAL A 26 0.56 -37.79 15.57
C VAL A 26 -0.92 -37.41 15.61
N LEU A 27 -1.44 -37.00 16.77
CA LEU A 27 -2.83 -36.53 16.90
C LEU A 27 -3.08 -35.25 16.10
N ASN A 28 -2.14 -34.31 16.16
CA ASN A 28 -2.20 -33.06 15.39
C ASN A 28 -2.05 -33.32 13.89
N ASP A 29 -1.13 -34.20 13.49
CA ASP A 29 -0.91 -34.55 12.10
C ASP A 29 -2.13 -35.27 11.51
N ALA A 30 -2.73 -36.21 12.24
CA ALA A 30 -3.98 -36.87 11.83
C ALA A 30 -5.12 -35.87 11.63
N LYS A 31 -5.26 -34.89 12.54
CA LYS A 31 -6.25 -33.82 12.42
C LYS A 31 -5.96 -32.90 11.23
N ARG A 32 -4.69 -32.55 11.00
CA ARG A 32 -4.27 -31.68 9.89
C ARG A 32 -4.48 -32.36 8.55
N GLU A 33 -4.07 -33.61 8.41
CA GLU A 33 -4.12 -34.38 7.15
C GLU A 33 -5.49 -35.02 6.90
N LEU A 34 -6.43 -34.94 7.85
CA LEU A 34 -7.75 -35.55 7.75
C LEU A 34 -7.62 -37.06 7.45
N ARG A 35 -6.88 -37.75 8.31
CA ARG A 35 -6.62 -39.20 8.25
C ARG A 35 -7.08 -39.88 9.54
N PHE A 36 -7.39 -41.17 9.44
CA PHE A 36 -7.59 -42.00 10.63
C PHE A 36 -6.26 -42.22 11.35
N LEU A 37 -6.31 -42.24 12.68
CA LEU A 37 -5.18 -42.56 13.56
C LEU A 37 -5.48 -43.89 14.26
N LEU A 38 -4.56 -44.84 14.14
CA LEU A 38 -4.61 -46.10 14.88
C LEU A 38 -3.53 -46.09 15.96
N ILE A 39 -3.97 -46.07 17.21
CA ILE A 39 -3.11 -46.12 18.41
C ILE A 39 -2.94 -47.55 18.85
N TYR A 40 -1.70 -47.97 19.07
CA TYR A 40 -1.34 -49.26 19.64
C TYR A 40 -0.67 -49.08 21.01
N LEU A 41 -1.31 -49.54 22.08
CA LEU A 41 -0.68 -49.62 23.40
C LEU A 41 -0.22 -51.04 23.67
N HIS A 42 1.07 -51.16 23.93
CA HIS A 42 1.77 -52.42 24.13
C HIS A 42 2.06 -52.65 25.62
N ASP A 43 1.74 -53.84 26.12
CA ASP A 43 2.28 -54.32 27.39
C ASP A 43 2.95 -55.67 27.19
N ALA A 44 4.26 -55.73 27.38
CA ALA A 44 5.08 -56.91 27.12
C ALA A 44 4.80 -58.07 28.09
N ASP A 45 4.16 -57.80 29.23
CA ASP A 45 3.84 -58.82 30.25
C ASP A 45 2.40 -59.34 30.11
N ALA A 46 1.59 -58.72 29.25
CA ALA A 46 0.21 -59.15 29.04
C ALA A 46 0.17 -60.44 28.18
N PRO A 47 -0.71 -61.40 28.52
CA PRO A 47 -0.68 -62.75 27.95
C PRO A 47 -0.92 -62.77 26.43
N ASP A 48 -1.78 -61.88 25.93
CA ASP A 48 -2.20 -61.85 24.53
C ASP A 48 -1.22 -61.09 23.62
N THR A 49 -0.34 -60.28 24.20
CA THR A 49 0.49 -59.34 23.43
C THR A 49 1.45 -60.05 22.50
N GLU A 50 2.11 -61.11 22.97
CA GLU A 50 3.11 -61.81 22.17
C GLU A 50 2.47 -62.48 20.95
N LEU A 51 1.35 -63.17 21.14
CA LEU A 51 0.62 -63.82 20.05
C LEU A 51 0.12 -62.77 19.05
N PHE A 52 -0.50 -61.69 19.53
CA PHE A 52 -0.98 -60.61 18.67
C PHE A 52 0.13 -59.96 17.84
N CYS A 53 1.33 -59.76 18.41
CA CYS A 53 2.44 -59.17 17.67
C CYS A 53 2.99 -60.11 16.60
N LYS A 54 3.11 -61.41 16.92
CA LYS A 54 3.74 -62.40 16.04
C LYS A 54 2.81 -62.96 14.98
N ASP A 55 1.51 -63.00 15.23
CA ASP A 55 0.49 -63.53 14.32
C ASP A 55 -0.29 -62.40 13.63
N THR A 56 -0.96 -61.56 14.40
CA THR A 56 -1.89 -60.54 13.87
C THR A 56 -1.18 -59.35 13.25
N LEU A 57 -0.29 -58.68 14.00
CA LEU A 57 0.31 -57.41 13.59
C LEU A 57 1.38 -57.60 12.52
N SER A 58 1.97 -58.80 12.44
CA SER A 58 2.94 -59.18 11.40
C SER A 58 2.29 -59.66 10.10
N ASN A 59 0.98 -59.97 10.11
CA ASN A 59 0.29 -60.44 8.94
C ASN A 59 0.31 -59.39 7.81
N ARG A 60 0.69 -59.82 6.60
CA ARG A 60 0.86 -58.92 5.44
C ARG A 60 -0.40 -58.15 5.04
N GLU A 61 -1.57 -58.75 5.17
CA GLU A 61 -2.83 -58.09 4.84
C GLU A 61 -3.16 -56.99 5.86
N VAL A 62 -2.96 -57.28 7.15
CA VAL A 62 -3.09 -56.30 8.25
C VAL A 62 -2.12 -55.14 8.04
N VAL A 63 -0.84 -55.43 7.79
CA VAL A 63 0.20 -54.43 7.53
C VAL A 63 -0.17 -53.53 6.35
N ARG A 64 -0.56 -54.13 5.22
CA ARG A 64 -0.95 -53.38 4.01
C ARG A 64 -2.16 -52.49 4.30
N TYR A 65 -3.18 -53.02 4.95
CA TYR A 65 -4.42 -52.30 5.22
C TYR A 65 -4.18 -51.12 6.18
N ILE A 66 -3.42 -51.34 7.25
CA ILE A 66 -3.11 -50.28 8.23
C ILE A 66 -2.30 -49.15 7.57
N ASN A 67 -1.26 -49.49 6.80
CA ASN A 67 -0.41 -48.49 6.14
C ASN A 67 -1.16 -47.62 5.13
N GLN A 68 -2.15 -48.20 4.44
CA GLN A 68 -2.97 -47.47 3.46
C GLN A 68 -3.96 -46.52 4.12
N ASN A 69 -4.61 -46.94 5.21
CA ASN A 69 -5.78 -46.24 5.74
C ASN A 69 -5.49 -45.39 6.98
N PHE A 70 -4.42 -45.67 7.73
CA PHE A 70 -4.16 -45.06 9.03
C PHE A 70 -2.77 -44.43 9.12
N LEU A 71 -2.66 -43.42 9.97
CA LEU A 71 -1.42 -43.13 10.69
C LEU A 71 -1.34 -44.11 11.85
N PHE A 72 -0.34 -44.99 11.85
CA PHE A 72 -0.16 -45.99 12.90
C PHE A 72 0.85 -45.50 13.92
N TRP A 73 0.46 -45.41 15.19
CA TRP A 73 1.35 -45.00 16.27
C TRP A 73 1.28 -45.99 17.41
N GLY A 74 2.40 -46.28 18.05
CA GLY A 74 2.41 -47.19 19.18
C GLY A 74 3.48 -46.87 20.22
N CYS A 75 3.19 -47.27 21.45
CA CYS A 75 4.10 -47.12 22.58
C CYS A 75 3.88 -48.21 23.64
N SER A 76 4.86 -48.35 24.53
CA SER A 76 4.74 -49.21 25.72
C SER A 76 3.88 -48.53 26.79
N SER A 77 2.95 -49.27 27.38
CA SER A 77 2.10 -48.85 28.52
C SER A 77 2.93 -48.37 29.72
N LYS A 78 4.15 -48.91 29.86
CA LYS A 78 5.09 -48.61 30.95
C LYS A 78 5.91 -47.34 30.73
N SER A 79 5.89 -46.78 29.53
CA SER A 79 6.56 -45.51 29.22
C SER A 79 5.75 -44.31 29.73
N ASP A 80 6.39 -43.17 29.96
CA ASP A 80 5.68 -41.96 30.38
C ASP A 80 4.66 -41.48 29.35
N GLU A 81 5.00 -41.62 28.06
CA GLU A 81 4.08 -41.34 26.96
C GLU A 81 2.90 -42.33 26.93
N GLY A 82 3.17 -43.61 27.23
CA GLY A 82 2.16 -44.65 27.38
C GLY A 82 1.17 -44.35 28.50
N ARG A 83 1.64 -43.95 29.69
CA ARG A 83 0.78 -43.56 30.81
C ARG A 83 -0.11 -42.37 30.47
N ARG A 84 0.43 -41.35 29.80
CA ARG A 84 -0.37 -40.20 29.32
C ARG A 84 -1.44 -40.64 28.32
N THR A 85 -1.06 -41.49 27.37
CA THR A 85 -1.98 -41.95 26.32
C THR A 85 -3.06 -42.87 26.90
N LEU A 86 -2.70 -43.74 27.85
CA LEU A 86 -3.61 -44.62 28.57
C LEU A 86 -4.76 -43.84 29.22
N ASN A 87 -4.45 -42.70 29.85
CA ASN A 87 -5.47 -41.83 30.45
C ASN A 87 -6.40 -41.19 29.40
N ALA A 88 -5.86 -40.87 28.22
CA ALA A 88 -6.63 -40.28 27.13
C ALA A 88 -7.59 -41.29 26.48
N VAL A 89 -7.13 -42.54 26.28
CA VAL A 89 -7.92 -43.59 25.61
C VAL A 89 -8.70 -44.49 26.58
N LYS A 90 -8.39 -44.43 27.89
CA LYS A 90 -8.96 -45.27 28.96
C LYS A 90 -8.90 -46.76 28.63
N ALA A 91 -7.77 -47.26 28.15
CA ALA A 91 -7.57 -48.68 27.85
C ALA A 91 -7.46 -49.49 29.15
N ASN A 92 -8.04 -50.69 29.19
CA ASN A 92 -8.02 -51.56 30.38
C ASN A 92 -7.39 -52.93 30.14
N TYR A 93 -7.21 -53.32 28.88
CA TYR A 93 -6.65 -54.61 28.46
C TYR A 93 -5.61 -54.41 27.37
N TYR A 94 -4.67 -55.34 27.27
CA TYR A 94 -3.56 -55.29 26.33
C TYR A 94 -3.48 -56.58 25.51
N PRO A 95 -3.08 -56.50 24.23
CA PRO A 95 -2.79 -55.28 23.47
C PRO A 95 -4.05 -54.44 23.22
N PHE A 96 -3.90 -53.11 23.17
CA PHE A 96 -5.01 -52.19 22.88
C PHE A 96 -4.81 -51.51 21.53
N LEU A 97 -5.87 -51.50 20.73
CA LEU A 97 -5.99 -50.68 19.52
C LEU A 97 -7.12 -49.67 19.66
N GLY A 98 -6.80 -48.39 19.48
CA GLY A 98 -7.77 -47.29 19.43
C GLY A 98 -7.81 -46.67 18.04
N VAL A 99 -8.99 -46.62 17.42
CA VAL A 99 -9.21 -45.91 16.15
C VAL A 99 -9.74 -44.52 16.45
N LEU A 100 -9.03 -43.49 15.99
CA LEU A 100 -9.40 -42.10 16.14
C LEU A 100 -9.64 -41.44 14.78
N VAL A 101 -10.63 -40.55 14.73
CA VAL A 101 -10.96 -39.75 13.54
C VAL A 101 -11.40 -38.36 13.96
N LEU A 102 -11.28 -37.38 13.04
CA LEU A 102 -11.84 -36.06 13.24
C LEU A 102 -13.36 -36.12 13.08
N LYS A 103 -14.08 -35.86 14.17
CA LYS A 103 -15.54 -35.76 14.21
C LYS A 103 -15.92 -34.51 15.02
N ASP A 104 -16.85 -33.71 14.51
CA ASP A 104 -17.30 -32.47 15.16
C ASP A 104 -16.11 -31.55 15.58
N ASN A 105 -15.13 -31.43 14.67
CA ASN A 105 -13.88 -30.67 14.86
C ASN A 105 -12.99 -31.13 16.06
N ARG A 106 -13.23 -32.35 16.58
CA ARG A 106 -12.43 -32.97 17.64
C ARG A 106 -11.96 -34.38 17.24
N MET A 107 -10.73 -34.73 17.59
CA MET A 107 -10.26 -36.11 17.43
C MET A 107 -10.98 -36.99 18.45
N THR A 108 -11.73 -37.97 17.98
CA THR A 108 -12.60 -38.81 18.81
C THR A 108 -12.31 -40.28 18.55
N ILE A 109 -12.33 -41.09 19.61
CA ILE A 109 -12.18 -42.54 19.51
C ILE A 109 -13.49 -43.13 19.00
N VAL A 110 -13.43 -43.80 17.85
CA VAL A 110 -14.57 -44.39 17.15
C VAL A 110 -14.52 -45.92 17.08
N GLY A 111 -13.37 -46.50 17.39
CA GLY A 111 -13.20 -47.95 17.48
C GLY A 111 -12.23 -48.31 18.60
N ARG A 112 -12.51 -49.41 19.29
CA ARG A 112 -11.67 -49.98 20.35
C ARG A 112 -11.57 -51.48 20.15
N LEU A 113 -10.36 -52.00 20.12
CA LEU A 113 -10.10 -53.43 20.12
C LEU A 113 -9.10 -53.74 21.23
N GLU A 114 -9.43 -54.75 22.03
CA GLU A 114 -8.69 -55.14 23.22
C GLU A 114 -8.37 -56.63 23.14
N GLY A 115 -7.14 -56.99 23.47
CA GLY A 115 -6.67 -58.38 23.46
C GLY A 115 -6.24 -58.89 22.09
N HIS A 116 -5.95 -60.18 22.03
CA HIS A 116 -5.61 -60.86 20.78
C HIS A 116 -6.84 -60.92 19.85
N THR A 117 -6.61 -60.86 18.53
CA THR A 117 -7.66 -60.97 17.51
C THR A 117 -7.06 -61.57 16.25
N ASP A 118 -7.81 -62.44 15.56
CA ASP A 118 -7.42 -63.02 14.28
C ASP A 118 -7.14 -61.92 13.20
N PRO A 119 -6.11 -62.08 12.34
CA PRO A 119 -5.78 -61.09 11.31
C PRO A 119 -6.95 -60.69 10.41
N GLY A 120 -7.74 -61.65 9.92
CA GLY A 120 -8.88 -61.40 9.04
C GLY A 120 -9.99 -60.65 9.76
N LEU A 121 -10.28 -61.05 11.00
CA LEU A 121 -11.25 -60.35 11.85
C LEU A 121 -10.81 -58.92 12.18
N LEU A 122 -9.52 -58.68 12.41
CA LEU A 122 -8.98 -57.34 12.65
C LEU A 122 -9.22 -56.43 11.42
N VAL A 123 -8.86 -56.89 10.23
CA VAL A 123 -9.10 -56.14 8.98
C VAL A 123 -10.58 -55.86 8.79
N GLN A 124 -11.45 -56.85 9.00
CA GLN A 124 -12.90 -56.68 8.88
C GLN A 124 -13.44 -55.59 9.83
N ARG A 125 -13.01 -55.63 11.10
CA ARG A 125 -13.42 -54.64 12.11
C ARG A 125 -12.92 -53.24 11.77
N LEU A 126 -11.64 -53.10 11.39
CA LEU A 126 -11.07 -51.81 10.99
C LEU A 126 -11.74 -51.27 9.72
N THR A 127 -12.08 -52.13 8.77
CA THR A 127 -12.82 -51.77 7.55
C THR A 127 -14.21 -51.25 7.87
N SER A 128 -14.91 -51.91 8.79
CA SER A 128 -16.24 -51.46 9.23
C SER A 128 -16.20 -50.06 9.83
N VAL A 129 -15.22 -49.80 10.71
CA VAL A 129 -15.03 -48.47 11.33
C VAL A 129 -14.65 -47.42 10.28
N VAL A 130 -13.76 -47.73 9.33
CA VAL A 130 -13.38 -46.78 8.27
C VAL A 130 -14.60 -46.41 7.42
N ASN A 131 -15.37 -47.40 6.97
CA ASN A 131 -16.54 -47.17 6.12
C ASN A 131 -17.63 -46.35 6.85
N GLU A 132 -17.83 -46.58 8.14
CA GLU A 132 -18.82 -45.84 8.94
C GLU A 132 -18.44 -44.36 9.11
N PHE A 133 -17.15 -44.07 9.31
CA PHE A 133 -16.68 -42.72 9.66
C PHE A 133 -15.97 -41.98 8.52
N GLU A 134 -15.86 -42.57 7.33
CA GLU A 134 -15.26 -41.93 6.15
C GLU A 134 -15.99 -40.62 5.79
N ILE A 135 -17.32 -40.59 5.95
CA ILE A 135 -18.14 -39.42 5.68
C ILE A 135 -17.71 -38.20 6.53
N ASN A 136 -17.20 -38.41 7.74
CA ASN A 136 -16.70 -37.33 8.59
C ASN A 136 -15.44 -36.67 7.99
N LEU A 137 -14.54 -37.48 7.41
CA LEU A 137 -13.36 -36.95 6.72
C LEU A 137 -13.72 -36.25 5.42
N VAL A 138 -14.69 -36.78 4.67
CA VAL A 138 -15.20 -36.15 3.45
C VAL A 138 -15.84 -34.79 3.76
N SER A 139 -16.71 -34.72 4.77
CA SER A 139 -17.31 -33.46 5.23
C SER A 139 -16.24 -32.46 5.66
N ALA A 140 -15.27 -32.89 6.48
CA ALA A 140 -14.20 -32.00 6.94
C ALA A 140 -13.31 -31.48 5.79
N ARG A 141 -13.13 -32.27 4.72
CA ARG A 141 -12.42 -31.83 3.50
C ARG A 141 -13.24 -30.80 2.73
N ALA A 142 -14.54 -31.02 2.58
CA ALA A 142 -15.45 -30.07 1.94
C ALA A 142 -15.46 -28.72 2.70
N ASP A 143 -15.66 -28.74 4.02
CA ASP A 143 -15.66 -27.53 4.86
C ASP A 143 -14.35 -26.74 4.72
N ARG A 144 -13.21 -27.44 4.71
CA ARG A 144 -11.90 -26.80 4.54
C ARG A 144 -11.75 -26.18 3.16
N PHE A 145 -12.21 -26.87 2.12
CA PHE A 145 -12.18 -26.37 0.75
C PHE A 145 -13.05 -25.13 0.58
N GLU A 146 -14.28 -25.16 1.11
CA GLU A 146 -15.18 -24.00 1.11
C GLU A 146 -14.60 -22.81 1.88
N ALA A 147 -14.01 -23.05 3.06
CA ALA A 147 -13.34 -22.00 3.82
C ALA A 147 -12.15 -21.37 3.06
N SER A 148 -11.41 -22.19 2.29
CA SER A 148 -10.31 -21.72 1.45
C SER A 148 -10.82 -20.86 0.28
N ILE A 149 -11.87 -21.30 -0.41
CA ILE A 149 -12.51 -20.52 -1.49
C ILE A 149 -13.03 -19.20 -0.95
N ASN A 150 -13.78 -19.23 0.15
CA ASN A 150 -14.35 -18.02 0.75
C ASN A 150 -13.26 -17.02 1.16
N ARG A 151 -12.12 -17.50 1.68
CA ARG A 151 -10.99 -16.63 2.00
C ARG A 151 -10.37 -16.01 0.75
N SER A 152 -10.18 -16.81 -0.31
CA SER A 152 -9.64 -16.32 -1.58
C SER A 152 -10.56 -15.29 -2.22
N LEU A 153 -11.88 -15.53 -2.21
CA LEU A 153 -12.87 -14.62 -2.78
C LEU A 153 -12.88 -13.27 -2.05
N ARG A 154 -12.84 -13.28 -0.70
CA ARG A 154 -12.74 -12.05 0.10
C ARG A 154 -11.47 -11.28 -0.22
N SER A 155 -10.34 -11.97 -0.31
CA SER A 155 -9.06 -11.33 -0.66
C SER A 155 -9.12 -10.65 -2.04
N GLN A 156 -9.75 -11.28 -3.04
CA GLN A 156 -9.93 -10.70 -4.37
C GLN A 156 -10.86 -9.48 -4.36
N GLN A 157 -11.94 -9.53 -3.57
CA GLN A 157 -12.85 -8.40 -3.40
C GLN A 157 -12.17 -7.22 -2.71
N ASP A 158 -11.39 -7.47 -1.66
CA ASP A 158 -10.63 -6.46 -0.92
C ASP A 158 -9.58 -5.80 -1.83
N GLU A 159 -8.89 -6.59 -2.66
CA GLU A 159 -7.91 -6.08 -3.63
C GLU A 159 -8.57 -5.18 -4.68
N ALA A 160 -9.67 -5.63 -5.30
CA ALA A 160 -10.41 -4.86 -6.28
C ALA A 160 -10.99 -3.56 -5.68
N PHE A 161 -11.47 -3.62 -4.43
CA PHE A 161 -11.96 -2.44 -3.71
C PHE A 161 -10.83 -1.43 -3.47
N MET A 162 -9.66 -1.88 -3.02
CA MET A 162 -8.50 -1.01 -2.84
C MET A 162 -8.02 -0.38 -4.15
N GLU A 163 -8.05 -1.11 -5.25
CA GLU A 163 -7.69 -0.58 -6.57
C GLU A 163 -8.67 0.51 -7.03
N SER A 164 -9.98 0.25 -6.90
CA SER A 164 -11.02 1.25 -7.20
C SER A 164 -10.86 2.50 -6.34
N LEU A 165 -10.61 2.32 -5.03
CA LEU A 165 -10.41 3.44 -4.11
C LEU A 165 -9.20 4.31 -4.50
N ARG A 166 -8.09 3.68 -4.90
CA ARG A 166 -6.92 4.43 -5.39
C ARG A 166 -7.21 5.17 -6.69
N ALA A 167 -7.94 4.55 -7.62
CA ALA A 167 -8.32 5.17 -8.88
C ALA A 167 -9.22 6.40 -8.66
N ASP A 168 -10.17 6.31 -7.73
CA ASP A 168 -11.06 7.42 -7.37
C ASP A 168 -10.29 8.55 -6.68
N GLN A 169 -9.40 8.24 -5.74
CA GLN A 169 -8.52 9.22 -5.07
C GLN A 169 -7.60 9.94 -6.07
N GLU A 170 -6.97 9.21 -6.99
CA GLU A 170 -6.10 9.79 -8.01
C GLU A 170 -6.88 10.68 -8.97
N LYS A 171 -8.11 10.28 -9.33
CA LYS A 171 -9.00 11.09 -10.18
C LYS A 171 -9.45 12.36 -9.48
N GLU A 172 -9.74 12.29 -8.18
CA GLU A 172 -10.08 13.46 -7.37
C GLU A 172 -8.88 14.41 -7.25
N ARG A 173 -7.68 13.88 -6.96
CA ARG A 173 -6.44 14.68 -6.90
C ARG A 173 -6.17 15.40 -8.22
N ARG A 174 -6.28 14.70 -9.35
CA ARG A 174 -6.12 15.30 -10.69
C ARG A 174 -7.14 16.39 -10.98
N ARG A 175 -8.40 16.22 -10.56
CA ARG A 175 -9.44 17.25 -10.72
C ARG A 175 -9.14 18.49 -9.89
N GLU A 176 -8.66 18.30 -8.67
CA GLU A 176 -8.28 19.41 -7.79
C GLU A 176 -7.04 20.15 -8.30
N GLU A 177 -5.99 19.43 -8.72
CA GLU A 177 -4.80 20.00 -9.37
C GLU A 177 -5.18 20.82 -10.61
N GLN A 178 -6.07 20.29 -11.47
CA GLN A 178 -6.56 21.03 -12.64
C GLN A 178 -7.37 22.28 -12.28
N ARG A 179 -8.18 22.23 -11.21
CA ARG A 179 -8.92 23.40 -10.72
C ARG A 179 -7.96 24.47 -10.21
N MET A 180 -6.99 24.08 -9.38
CA MET A 180 -5.98 24.98 -8.83
C MET A 180 -5.12 25.61 -9.93
N ALA A 181 -4.71 24.84 -10.94
CA ALA A 181 -3.96 25.36 -12.08
C ALA A 181 -4.76 26.39 -12.88
N LYS A 182 -6.04 26.12 -13.17
CA LYS A 182 -6.92 27.08 -13.84
C LYS A 182 -7.16 28.35 -13.02
N GLU A 183 -7.33 28.22 -11.71
CA GLU A 183 -7.46 29.38 -10.81
C GLU A 183 -6.17 30.21 -10.75
N ALA A 184 -5.01 29.57 -10.69
CA ALA A 184 -3.72 30.24 -10.70
C ALA A 184 -3.47 30.95 -12.03
N GLU A 185 -3.74 30.30 -13.17
CA GLU A 185 -3.65 30.90 -14.50
C GLU A 185 -4.56 32.13 -14.62
N LYS A 186 -5.82 32.01 -14.16
CA LYS A 186 -6.76 33.13 -14.15
C LYS A 186 -6.27 34.30 -13.28
N ARG A 187 -5.72 34.02 -12.09
CA ARG A 187 -5.16 35.05 -11.20
C ARG A 187 -3.97 35.77 -11.82
N MET A 188 -3.06 35.02 -12.46
CA MET A 188 -1.91 35.60 -13.18
C MET A 188 -2.38 36.55 -14.28
N LEU A 189 -3.37 36.13 -15.08
CA LEU A 189 -3.92 36.91 -16.18
C LEU A 189 -4.66 38.17 -15.69
N GLU A 190 -5.40 38.07 -14.57
CA GLU A 190 -6.03 39.22 -13.90
C GLU A 190 -5.02 40.19 -13.27
N GLU A 191 -3.90 39.70 -12.76
CA GLU A 191 -2.82 40.52 -12.21
C GLU A 191 -2.05 41.25 -13.31
N GLU A 192 -1.72 40.58 -14.42
CA GLU A 192 -1.08 41.17 -15.60
C GLU A 192 -1.97 42.26 -16.23
N ALA A 193 -3.27 41.99 -16.37
CA ALA A 193 -4.22 42.99 -16.87
C ALA A 193 -4.33 44.22 -15.96
N ARG A 194 -4.31 44.04 -14.63
CA ARG A 194 -4.29 45.15 -13.67
C ARG A 194 -2.99 45.95 -13.74
N ALA A 195 -1.85 45.28 -13.81
CA ALA A 195 -0.55 45.94 -13.92
C ALA A 195 -0.44 46.79 -15.20
N GLU A 196 -0.94 46.29 -16.34
CA GLU A 196 -0.95 47.05 -17.60
C GLU A 196 -1.92 48.24 -17.53
N GLU A 197 -3.08 48.10 -16.89
CA GLU A 197 -4.01 49.21 -16.68
C GLU A 197 -3.43 50.28 -15.74
N GLU A 198 -2.80 49.88 -14.63
CA GLU A 198 -2.10 50.79 -13.72
C GLU A 198 -0.96 51.52 -14.42
N ARG A 199 -0.21 50.83 -15.28
CA ARG A 199 0.86 51.44 -16.11
C ARG A 199 0.32 52.46 -17.09
N ARG A 200 -0.82 52.17 -17.75
CA ARG A 200 -1.48 53.15 -18.63
C ARG A 200 -1.96 54.37 -17.86
N GLN A 201 -2.53 54.17 -16.68
CA GLN A 201 -3.01 55.26 -15.84
C GLN A 201 -1.87 56.11 -15.28
N SER A 202 -0.73 55.52 -14.90
CA SER A 202 0.43 56.28 -14.43
C SER A 202 1.00 57.15 -15.56
N ILE A 203 1.19 56.58 -16.75
CA ILE A 203 1.64 57.33 -17.94
C ILE A 203 0.66 58.47 -18.27
N ALA A 204 -0.65 58.21 -18.24
CA ALA A 204 -1.65 59.24 -18.51
C ALA A 204 -1.61 60.37 -17.47
N ARG A 205 -1.47 60.05 -16.18
CA ARG A 205 -1.34 61.05 -15.10
C ARG A 205 -0.07 61.88 -15.26
N GLU A 206 1.06 61.24 -15.57
CA GLU A 206 2.31 61.93 -15.82
C GLU A 206 2.25 62.86 -17.04
N LYS A 207 1.54 62.45 -18.11
CA LYS A 207 1.28 63.31 -19.27
C LYS A 207 0.42 64.53 -18.93
N ILE A 208 -0.56 64.40 -18.01
CA ILE A 208 -1.40 65.53 -17.58
C ILE A 208 -0.61 66.47 -16.64
N ASP A 209 0.11 65.91 -15.68
CA ASP A 209 0.93 66.68 -14.74
C ASP A 209 2.09 67.40 -15.44
N SER A 210 2.67 66.82 -16.49
CA SER A 210 3.69 67.51 -17.28
C SER A 210 3.14 68.76 -17.98
N ILE A 211 1.90 68.71 -18.48
CA ILE A 211 1.24 69.86 -19.13
C ILE A 211 0.99 71.00 -18.13
N SER A 212 0.52 70.68 -16.91
CA SER A 212 0.24 71.70 -15.88
C SER A 212 1.50 72.36 -15.32
N ARG A 213 2.64 71.65 -15.37
CA ARG A 213 3.93 72.19 -14.95
C ARG A 213 4.49 73.19 -15.96
N VAL A 214 4.20 73.11 -17.25
CA VAL A 214 4.79 74.05 -18.21
C VAL A 214 4.29 75.49 -17.94
N PRO A 215 5.18 76.48 -17.76
CA PRO A 215 4.78 77.85 -17.47
C PRO A 215 3.91 78.48 -18.57
N SER A 216 3.05 79.42 -18.19
CA SER A 216 2.24 80.19 -19.13
C SER A 216 3.11 81.02 -20.07
N GLU A 217 2.66 81.18 -21.30
CA GLU A 217 3.40 81.91 -22.32
C GLU A 217 3.37 83.43 -22.02
N PRO A 218 4.53 84.12 -21.93
CA PRO A 218 4.58 85.56 -21.68
C PRO A 218 4.21 86.38 -22.93
N GLU A 219 3.84 87.64 -22.73
CA GLU A 219 3.50 88.56 -23.81
C GLU A 219 4.67 88.81 -24.77
N ALA A 220 4.37 89.03 -26.05
CA ALA A 220 5.37 89.21 -27.12
C ALA A 220 6.33 90.38 -26.89
N ALA A 221 5.90 91.39 -26.13
CA ALA A 221 6.66 92.60 -25.84
C ALA A 221 7.43 92.53 -24.51
N HIS A 222 7.41 91.39 -23.81
CA HIS A 222 8.11 91.26 -22.54
C HIS A 222 9.64 91.26 -22.76
N PRO A 223 10.41 92.12 -22.06
CA PRO A 223 11.84 92.32 -22.32
C PRO A 223 12.70 91.05 -22.12
N ASP A 224 12.25 90.16 -21.22
CA ASP A 224 12.93 88.90 -20.91
C ASP A 224 12.28 87.64 -21.51
N ALA A 225 11.48 87.78 -22.57
CA ALA A 225 10.92 86.65 -23.29
C ALA A 225 11.90 86.05 -24.30
N VAL A 226 12.05 84.72 -24.27
CA VAL A 226 12.84 83.90 -25.20
C VAL A 226 11.86 83.07 -26.04
N HIS A 227 12.04 83.08 -27.36
CA HIS A 227 11.27 82.23 -28.28
C HIS A 227 12.01 80.92 -28.50
N VAL A 228 11.36 79.80 -28.20
CA VAL A 228 11.91 78.45 -28.38
C VAL A 228 11.05 77.70 -29.38
N VAL A 229 11.70 77.10 -30.39
CA VAL A 229 11.04 76.29 -31.40
C VAL A 229 11.40 74.83 -31.17
N PHE A 230 10.42 74.01 -30.82
CA PHE A 230 10.57 72.58 -30.68
C PHE A 230 10.26 71.90 -32.01
N LYS A 231 11.24 71.22 -32.58
CA LYS A 231 11.04 70.36 -33.75
C LYS A 231 10.76 68.94 -33.26
N LEU A 232 9.55 68.47 -33.49
CA LEU A 232 9.11 67.14 -33.05
C LEU A 232 9.58 66.06 -34.04
N PRO A 233 9.75 64.80 -33.60
CA PRO A 233 10.13 63.67 -34.47
C PRO A 233 9.19 63.46 -35.65
N CYS A 234 7.91 63.82 -35.51
CA CYS A 234 6.90 63.76 -36.58
C CYS A 234 7.03 64.87 -37.64
N GLY A 235 8.03 65.76 -37.53
CA GLY A 235 8.31 66.84 -38.48
C GLY A 235 7.55 68.14 -38.21
N SER A 236 6.56 68.14 -37.32
CA SER A 236 5.86 69.37 -36.90
C SER A 236 6.74 70.25 -36.02
N ARG A 237 6.51 71.57 -36.10
CA ARG A 237 7.20 72.58 -35.29
C ARG A 237 6.21 73.15 -34.27
N LEU A 238 6.60 73.15 -33.00
CA LEU A 238 5.86 73.78 -31.91
C LEU A 238 6.66 74.99 -31.44
N GLU A 239 6.06 76.17 -31.49
CA GLU A 239 6.70 77.42 -31.08
C GLU A 239 6.08 77.89 -29.77
N ARG A 240 6.91 78.17 -28.76
CA ARG A 240 6.46 78.73 -27.49
C ARG A 240 7.46 79.74 -26.95
N ARG A 241 6.94 80.75 -26.25
CA ARG A 241 7.74 81.74 -25.51
C ARG A 241 7.85 81.35 -24.03
N PHE A 242 9.01 81.63 -23.44
CA PHE A 242 9.27 81.46 -22.02
C PHE A 242 10.05 82.66 -21.49
N LEU A 243 9.97 82.94 -20.18
CA LEU A 243 10.83 83.92 -19.55
C LEU A 243 12.22 83.32 -19.32
N LYS A 244 13.28 84.12 -19.46
CA LYS A 244 14.67 83.71 -19.16
C LYS A 244 14.84 83.05 -17.78
N THR A 245 14.04 83.51 -16.81
CA THR A 245 14.03 83.03 -15.43
C THR A 245 13.24 81.73 -15.22
N HIS A 246 12.51 81.22 -16.23
CA HIS A 246 11.83 79.93 -16.12
C HIS A 246 12.83 78.79 -16.07
N SER A 247 12.51 77.79 -15.25
CA SER A 247 13.38 76.65 -15.05
C SER A 247 13.43 75.73 -16.26
N LEU A 248 14.64 75.30 -16.63
CA LEU A 248 14.86 74.39 -17.77
C LEU A 248 14.14 73.04 -17.56
N GLU A 249 14.21 72.49 -16.34
CA GLU A 249 13.53 71.24 -15.97
C GLU A 249 12.02 71.33 -16.19
N ARG A 250 11.43 72.50 -15.90
CA ARG A 250 10.00 72.76 -16.03
C ARG A 250 9.55 72.96 -17.49
N VAL A 251 10.47 73.28 -18.39
CA VAL A 251 10.19 73.56 -19.83
C VAL A 251 10.46 72.34 -20.71
N LEU A 252 11.49 71.54 -20.39
CA LEU A 252 11.94 70.41 -21.24
C LEU A 252 11.71 69.03 -20.63
N LYS A 253 11.45 68.91 -19.33
CA LYS A 253 11.45 67.62 -18.59
C LYS A 253 12.68 66.74 -18.93
N CYS A 254 13.81 67.34 -19.30
CA CYS A 254 15.06 66.65 -19.57
C CYS A 254 16.01 66.86 -18.40
N ARG A 255 16.55 65.78 -17.83
CA ARG A 255 17.74 65.85 -16.98
C ARG A 255 18.96 65.66 -17.87
N PRO A 256 19.92 66.61 -17.93
CA PRO A 256 21.18 66.36 -18.61
C PRO A 256 21.93 65.22 -17.90
N GLU A 257 22.47 64.26 -18.66
CA GLU A 257 23.22 63.12 -18.11
C GLU A 257 24.49 63.52 -17.36
N ASN A 258 24.97 64.76 -17.56
CA ASN A 258 26.07 65.36 -16.81
C ASN A 258 25.77 66.85 -16.59
N ALA A 259 25.22 67.24 -15.42
CA ALA A 259 25.46 68.57 -14.86
C ALA A 259 24.91 68.68 -13.44
N GLU A 260 25.78 69.16 -12.54
CA GLU A 260 25.39 70.00 -11.42
C GLU A 260 24.54 71.16 -11.98
N ILE A 261 23.25 71.14 -11.65
CA ILE A 261 22.34 72.28 -11.49
C ILE A 261 22.47 73.37 -12.58
N ILE A 262 21.79 73.17 -13.71
CA ILE A 262 21.35 74.29 -14.56
C ILE A 262 19.89 74.56 -14.19
N GLU A 263 19.61 75.68 -13.54
CA GLU A 263 18.27 75.96 -13.00
C GLU A 263 17.38 76.68 -14.02
N THR A 264 17.91 77.59 -14.84
CA THR A 264 17.11 78.46 -15.72
C THR A 264 17.49 78.44 -17.21
N LEU A 265 16.58 78.91 -18.08
CA LEU A 265 16.82 79.02 -19.53
C LEU A 265 18.00 79.94 -19.87
N GLU A 266 18.26 80.96 -19.06
CA GLU A 266 19.40 81.88 -19.22
C GLU A 266 20.75 81.21 -18.92
N GLU A 267 20.82 80.43 -17.85
CA GLU A 267 22.03 79.68 -17.46
C GLU A 267 22.36 78.56 -18.45
N ALA A 268 21.33 77.97 -19.08
CA ALA A 268 21.49 77.03 -20.18
C ALA A 268 22.03 77.67 -21.47
N GLY A 269 22.18 79.01 -21.48
CA GLY A 269 22.72 79.77 -22.62
C GLY A 269 21.75 79.91 -23.79
N LEU A 270 20.46 79.62 -23.60
CA LEU A 270 19.48 79.62 -24.68
C LEU A 270 19.16 81.04 -25.14
N LYS A 271 19.51 81.36 -26.38
CA LYS A 271 19.28 82.68 -26.99
C LYS A 271 17.89 82.77 -27.64
N ASN A 272 17.47 84.00 -27.92
CA ASN A 272 16.18 84.25 -28.57
C ASN A 272 16.14 83.60 -29.97
N ARG A 273 15.13 82.75 -30.22
CA ARG A 273 14.91 81.93 -31.43
C ARG A 273 15.84 80.71 -31.60
N GLU A 274 16.10 79.98 -30.54
CA GLU A 274 16.77 78.68 -30.64
C GLU A 274 15.82 77.54 -31.00
N VAL A 275 16.36 76.57 -31.74
CA VAL A 275 15.64 75.39 -32.23
C VAL A 275 16.11 74.18 -31.44
N LEU A 276 15.20 73.57 -30.69
CA LEU A 276 15.45 72.35 -29.95
C LEU A 276 14.85 71.16 -30.69
N PHE A 277 15.65 70.11 -30.84
CA PHE A 277 15.22 68.85 -31.45
C PHE A 277 14.76 67.91 -30.36
N VAL A 278 13.48 67.55 -30.40
CA VAL A 278 12.94 66.53 -29.52
C VAL A 278 13.18 65.19 -30.20
N ASN A 279 13.90 64.29 -29.54
CA ASN A 279 14.30 63.00 -30.12
C ASN A 279 13.36 61.85 -29.75
N ASP A 280 12.60 61.98 -28.65
CA ASP A 280 11.61 61.00 -28.21
C ASP A 280 10.38 61.72 -27.64
N LEU A 281 9.19 61.29 -28.05
CA LEU A 281 7.91 61.82 -27.57
C LEU A 281 7.26 60.93 -26.52
N ASP A 282 7.77 59.70 -26.34
CA ASP A 282 7.19 58.66 -25.48
C ASP A 282 8.12 58.25 -24.33
N ALA A 283 9.27 58.92 -24.16
CA ALA A 283 10.16 58.78 -22.99
C ALA A 283 9.64 59.51 -21.74
#